data_AF-A0A9D8FLS5-F1
#
_entry.id   AF-A0A9D8FLS5-F1
#
_cell.length_a   1.000
_cell.length_b   1.000
_cell.length_c   1.000
_cell.angle_alpha   90.00
_cell.angle_beta   90.00
_cell.angle_gamma   90.00
#
_symmetry.space_group_name_H-M   'P 1'
#
loop_
_entity.id
_entity.type
_entity.pdbx_description
1 polymer ?
#
loop_
_entity_poly.entity_id
_entity_poly.type
_entity_poly.pdbx_seq_one_letter_code
_entity_poly.pdbx_strand_id
1 'polypeptide(L)'
;MKKKALFLAISFAFCLFGMAHAFEGFDVYTDRWAPNNHFIPSGWMGDYNDMSLNDGWTEDTYTGKTCIKITYLAKSSQGAGWCGIYWQNPANNWGSRDGGFDLTGAKAVTFWARGEKGGEVINEFKIGGITGEYGDSDSAGIGPVVLTNDWKKYSVSLDGVDLSYISGGFCWSASRSNNPEGFTIYLDDITYE
;
A
#
# COMPACT_ATOMS: atom_id res chain seq x y z
N MET A 1 -67.76 -28.29 -32.51
CA MET A 1 -66.80 -28.31 -31.38
C MET A 1 -65.38 -28.21 -31.91
N LYS A 2 -64.74 -27.02 -31.88
CA LYS A 2 -63.31 -26.85 -32.17
C LYS A 2 -62.74 -25.91 -31.10
N LYS A 3 -62.03 -26.48 -30.11
CA LYS A 3 -61.31 -25.70 -29.09
C LYS A 3 -60.01 -25.19 -29.72
N LYS A 4 -59.85 -23.87 -29.83
CA LYS A 4 -58.56 -23.24 -30.16
C LYS A 4 -57.74 -23.17 -28.87
N ALA A 5 -56.62 -23.87 -28.83
CA ALA A 5 -55.64 -23.74 -27.76
C ALA A 5 -54.75 -22.51 -28.06
N LEU A 6 -54.76 -21.56 -27.13
CA LEU A 6 -53.88 -20.40 -27.11
C LEU A 6 -52.56 -20.83 -26.46
N PHE A 7 -51.47 -20.87 -27.23
CA PHE A 7 -50.12 -21.06 -26.68
C PHE A 7 -49.57 -19.71 -26.28
N LEU A 8 -49.46 -19.48 -24.98
CA LEU A 8 -48.74 -18.34 -24.41
C LEU A 8 -47.26 -18.75 -24.28
N ALA A 9 -46.41 -18.23 -25.16
CA ALA A 9 -44.96 -18.38 -25.03
C ALA A 9 -44.47 -17.39 -23.97
N ILE A 10 -44.18 -17.87 -22.76
CA ILE A 10 -43.52 -17.09 -21.72
C ILE A 10 -42.02 -17.12 -22.03
N SER A 11 -41.51 -16.02 -22.59
CA SER A 11 -40.07 -15.82 -22.79
C SER A 11 -39.44 -15.49 -21.44
N PHE A 12 -38.68 -16.42 -20.85
CA PHE A 12 -37.81 -16.14 -19.72
C PHE A 12 -36.58 -15.38 -20.22
N ALA A 13 -36.58 -14.05 -20.04
CA ALA A 13 -35.37 -13.26 -20.18
C ALA A 13 -34.46 -13.55 -18.97
N PHE A 14 -33.39 -14.32 -19.19
CA PHE A 14 -32.34 -14.51 -18.20
C PHE A 14 -31.44 -13.27 -18.24
N CYS A 15 -31.74 -12.27 -17.41
CA CYS A 15 -30.79 -11.20 -17.13
C CYS A 15 -29.64 -11.78 -16.30
N LEU A 16 -28.54 -12.14 -16.98
CA LEU A 16 -27.24 -12.31 -16.35
C LEU A 16 -26.78 -10.93 -15.88
N PHE A 17 -27.20 -10.52 -14.68
CA PHE A 17 -26.45 -9.55 -13.91
C PHE A 17 -25.11 -10.21 -13.61
N GLY A 18 -24.06 -9.81 -14.34
CA GLY A 18 -22.70 -10.15 -13.94
C GLY A 18 -22.49 -9.62 -12.54
N MET A 19 -22.41 -10.50 -11.55
CA MET A 19 -21.90 -10.12 -10.24
C MET A 19 -20.47 -9.65 -10.49
N ALA A 20 -20.22 -8.35 -10.31
CA ALA A 20 -18.86 -7.88 -10.17
C ALA A 20 -18.22 -8.73 -9.07
N HIS A 21 -17.16 -9.46 -9.41
CA HIS A 21 -16.39 -10.17 -8.39
C HIS A 21 -15.86 -9.10 -7.45
N ALA A 22 -16.14 -9.22 -6.15
CA ALA A 22 -15.54 -8.33 -5.17
C ALA A 22 -14.01 -8.50 -5.26
N PHE A 23 -13.26 -7.41 -5.18
CA PHE A 23 -11.81 -7.49 -5.12
C PHE A 23 -11.41 -8.35 -3.93
N GLU A 24 -10.58 -9.37 -4.17
CA GLU A 24 -9.99 -10.16 -3.09
C GLU A 24 -8.78 -9.40 -2.58
N GLY A 25 -8.65 -9.27 -1.26
CA GLY A 25 -7.59 -8.47 -0.65
C GLY A 25 -6.20 -8.86 -1.14
N PHE A 26 -5.32 -7.87 -1.30
CA PHE A 26 -3.96 -8.07 -1.81
C PHE A 26 -2.93 -7.44 -0.88
N ASP A 27 -2.10 -8.28 -0.26
CA ASP A 27 -1.24 -7.84 0.84
C ASP A 27 0.13 -7.34 0.37
N VAL A 28 0.53 -6.21 0.93
CA VAL A 28 1.90 -5.70 0.90
C VAL A 28 2.69 -6.26 2.09
N TYR A 29 2.07 -6.24 3.27
CA TYR A 29 2.63 -6.78 4.52
C TYR A 29 1.52 -7.16 5.50
N THR A 30 1.56 -8.38 6.04
CA THR A 30 0.77 -8.78 7.23
C THR A 30 1.66 -9.28 8.37
N ASP A 31 2.64 -10.12 8.07
CA ASP A 31 3.61 -10.65 9.03
C ASP A 31 4.93 -10.91 8.29
N ARG A 32 6.04 -10.94 9.01
CA ARG A 32 7.31 -11.41 8.46
C ARG A 32 7.17 -12.85 7.99
N TRP A 33 7.54 -13.07 6.72
CA TRP A 33 7.43 -14.36 6.02
C TRP A 33 6.02 -14.82 5.68
N ALA A 34 5.00 -13.96 5.83
CA ALA A 34 3.68 -14.27 5.33
C ALA A 34 3.78 -14.55 3.81
N PRO A 35 3.29 -15.70 3.32
CA PRO A 35 3.50 -16.15 1.94
C PRO A 35 2.77 -15.27 0.90
N ASN A 36 1.82 -14.46 1.39
CA ASN A 36 1.00 -13.51 0.66
C ASN A 36 1.57 -12.07 0.68
N ASN A 37 2.77 -11.82 1.22
CA ASN A 37 3.40 -10.51 1.03
C ASN A 37 3.92 -10.41 -0.42
N HIS A 38 3.35 -9.52 -1.23
CA HIS A 38 3.64 -9.45 -2.67
C HIS A 38 4.73 -8.45 -3.08
N PHE A 39 5.14 -7.56 -2.17
CA PHE A 39 6.13 -6.51 -2.45
C PHE A 39 7.30 -6.55 -1.45
N ILE A 40 8.44 -5.99 -1.87
CA ILE A 40 9.70 -6.06 -1.11
C ILE A 40 10.15 -4.63 -0.76
N PRO A 41 10.50 -4.30 0.51
CA PRO A 41 10.97 -2.98 0.92
C PRO A 41 12.41 -2.70 0.43
N SER A 42 12.56 -2.54 -0.88
CA SER A 42 13.85 -2.42 -1.56
C SER A 42 14.11 -1.03 -2.14
N GLY A 43 13.10 -0.17 -2.23
CA GLY A 43 13.22 1.15 -2.82
C GLY A 43 13.68 2.19 -1.80
N TRP A 44 14.91 2.08 -1.31
CA TRP A 44 15.47 3.01 -0.32
C TRP A 44 15.81 4.36 -0.97
N MET A 45 15.30 5.46 -0.41
CA MET A 45 15.41 6.80 -0.99
C MET A 45 15.93 7.84 0.02
N GLY A 46 16.50 8.92 -0.51
CA GLY A 46 16.98 10.05 0.28
C GLY A 46 18.16 9.68 1.17
N ASP A 47 18.17 10.16 2.41
CA ASP A 47 19.19 9.86 3.43
C ASP A 47 19.05 8.43 3.99
N TYR A 48 19.05 7.41 3.12
CA TYR A 48 18.83 6.02 3.50
C TYR A 48 19.89 5.45 4.46
N ASN A 49 21.09 6.00 4.50
CA ASN A 49 22.12 5.67 5.50
C ASN A 49 21.71 6.05 6.94
N ASP A 50 20.70 6.92 7.09
CA ASP A 50 20.14 7.30 8.39
C ASP A 50 18.92 6.45 8.77
N MET A 51 18.51 5.51 7.93
CA MET A 51 17.34 4.68 8.15
C MET A 51 17.70 3.25 8.55
N SER A 52 16.82 2.62 9.32
CA SER A 52 16.78 1.18 9.52
C SER A 52 15.35 0.66 9.42
N LEU A 53 15.21 -0.58 8.96
CA LEU A 53 13.92 -1.28 8.85
C LEU A 53 14.09 -2.67 9.48
N ASN A 54 13.15 -3.03 10.35
CA ASN A 54 12.98 -4.37 10.89
C ASN A 54 11.52 -4.79 10.66
N ASP A 55 11.29 -5.65 9.68
CA ASP A 55 9.98 -6.20 9.32
C ASP A 55 9.54 -7.36 10.22
N GLY A 56 10.36 -7.75 11.19
CA GLY A 56 10.08 -8.82 12.16
C GLY A 56 10.07 -8.32 13.59
N TRP A 57 9.62 -7.09 13.83
CA TRP A 57 9.51 -6.56 15.18
C TRP A 57 8.35 -7.23 15.92
N THR A 58 8.58 -7.75 17.12
CA THR A 58 7.61 -8.64 17.82
C THR A 58 6.95 -7.98 19.04
N GLU A 59 7.30 -6.74 19.35
CA GLU A 59 6.72 -6.03 20.50
C GLU A 59 5.62 -5.07 20.04
N ASP A 60 4.48 -5.11 20.72
CA ASP A 60 3.35 -4.19 20.49
C ASP A 60 2.92 -4.14 19.01
N THR A 61 2.75 -5.32 18.42
CA THR A 61 2.17 -5.50 17.07
C THR A 61 0.69 -5.18 17.09
N TYR A 62 0.12 -4.73 15.97
CA TYR A 62 -1.32 -4.49 15.90
C TYR A 62 -2.08 -5.82 15.78
N THR A 63 -1.64 -6.66 14.84
CA THR A 63 -2.13 -8.02 14.62
C THR A 63 -0.93 -8.97 14.47
N GLY A 64 -1.21 -10.25 14.22
CA GLY A 64 -0.16 -11.21 13.88
C GLY A 64 0.90 -11.41 14.97
N LYS A 65 2.11 -11.73 14.54
CA LYS A 65 3.29 -11.98 15.39
C LYS A 65 4.35 -10.91 15.23
N THR A 66 4.32 -10.17 14.14
CA THR A 66 5.33 -9.18 13.79
C THR A 66 4.70 -7.98 13.12
N CYS A 67 5.27 -6.81 13.38
CA CYS A 67 5.01 -5.59 12.61
C CYS A 67 6.33 -5.04 12.04
N ILE A 68 6.23 -4.02 11.20
CA ILE A 68 7.38 -3.30 10.67
C ILE A 68 7.77 -2.19 11.64
N LYS A 69 9.03 -2.14 12.05
CA LYS A 69 9.65 -1.02 12.76
C LYS A 69 10.62 -0.28 11.86
N ILE A 70 10.50 1.04 11.80
CA ILE A 70 11.37 1.90 11.00
C ILE A 70 11.93 2.99 11.90
N THR A 71 13.24 3.23 11.81
CA THR A 71 13.91 4.33 12.51
C THR A 71 14.59 5.24 11.49
N TYR A 72 14.52 6.55 11.71
CA TYR A 72 15.26 7.57 10.97
C TYR A 72 16.05 8.45 11.94
N LEU A 73 17.34 8.66 11.69
CA LEU A 73 18.23 9.41 12.58
C LEU A 73 18.36 10.90 12.25
N ALA A 74 17.81 11.38 11.13
CA ALA A 74 17.82 12.79 10.74
C ALA A 74 19.21 13.47 10.70
N LYS A 75 20.27 12.71 10.40
CA LYS A 75 21.64 13.25 10.31
C LYS A 75 21.90 13.94 8.98
N SER A 76 21.05 13.69 7.98
CA SER A 76 21.24 14.15 6.61
C SER A 76 22.55 13.63 6.02
N SER A 77 22.89 12.36 6.30
CA SER A 77 24.19 11.79 5.92
C SER A 77 24.46 11.75 4.41
N GLN A 78 23.43 11.91 3.57
CA GLN A 78 23.58 12.02 2.11
C GLN A 78 23.19 13.41 1.57
N GLY A 79 22.87 14.37 2.45
CA GLY A 79 22.53 15.73 2.10
C GLY A 79 21.13 15.93 1.52
N ALA A 80 20.26 14.90 1.58
CA ALA A 80 18.93 15.00 0.98
C ALA A 80 17.94 15.80 1.86
N GLY A 81 18.03 15.66 3.19
CA GLY A 81 17.10 16.27 4.13
C GLY A 81 15.72 15.58 4.17
N TRP A 82 15.58 14.43 3.52
CA TRP A 82 14.40 13.58 3.48
C TRP A 82 14.81 12.13 3.27
N CYS A 83 13.91 11.21 3.59
CA CYS A 83 14.10 9.78 3.41
C CYS A 83 12.76 9.07 3.14
N GLY A 84 12.82 7.85 2.63
CA GLY A 84 11.63 7.02 2.41
C GLY A 84 11.98 5.64 1.89
N ILE A 85 11.02 4.72 1.97
CA ILE A 85 11.19 3.34 1.48
C ILE A 85 9.98 2.99 0.61
N TYR A 86 10.28 2.44 -0.56
CA TYR A 86 9.32 1.87 -1.49
C TYR A 86 9.29 0.34 -1.37
N TRP A 87 8.08 -0.22 -1.27
CA TRP A 87 7.79 -1.64 -1.44
C TRP A 87 7.57 -1.91 -2.93
N GLN A 88 8.48 -2.66 -3.54
CA GLN A 88 8.55 -2.83 -4.99
C GLN A 88 8.41 -4.29 -5.40
N ASN A 89 7.91 -4.50 -6.61
CA ASN A 89 8.00 -5.78 -7.31
C ASN A 89 8.55 -5.62 -8.75
N PRO A 90 9.55 -6.41 -9.16
CA PRO A 90 10.48 -7.14 -8.28
C PRO A 90 11.29 -6.18 -7.38
N ALA A 91 12.10 -6.73 -6.47
CA ALA A 91 12.99 -5.92 -5.65
C ALA A 91 13.90 -5.01 -6.50
N ASN A 92 14.08 -3.78 -6.03
CA ASN A 92 14.85 -2.70 -6.63
C ASN A 92 14.35 -2.26 -8.03
N ASN A 93 13.05 -2.41 -8.30
CA ASN A 93 12.47 -2.04 -9.58
C ASN A 93 12.07 -0.55 -9.62
N TRP A 94 12.85 0.26 -10.31
CA TRP A 94 12.54 1.67 -10.60
C TRP A 94 11.96 1.86 -12.01
N GLY A 95 11.08 0.94 -12.43
CA GLY A 95 10.36 1.01 -13.72
C GLY A 95 11.13 0.48 -14.93
N SER A 96 12.27 -0.18 -14.72
CA SER A 96 13.09 -0.77 -15.78
C SER A 96 12.83 -2.25 -16.03
N ARG A 97 11.98 -2.88 -15.21
CA ARG A 97 11.68 -4.32 -15.26
C ARG A 97 10.19 -4.55 -15.14
N ASP A 98 9.70 -5.55 -15.87
CA ASP A 98 8.35 -6.07 -15.69
C ASP A 98 8.19 -6.72 -14.30
N GLY A 99 6.97 -6.66 -13.77
CA GLY A 99 6.60 -7.17 -12.45
C GLY A 99 5.45 -6.43 -11.78
N GLY A 100 4.77 -5.52 -12.47
CA GLY A 100 3.55 -4.90 -11.94
C GLY A 100 2.44 -5.91 -11.75
N PHE A 101 1.58 -5.66 -10.76
CA PHE A 101 0.34 -6.41 -10.55
C PHE A 101 -0.85 -5.63 -11.10
N ASP A 102 -1.84 -6.35 -11.63
CA ASP A 102 -3.16 -5.80 -11.91
C ASP A 102 -3.98 -5.84 -10.61
N LEU A 103 -4.21 -4.66 -10.03
CA LEU A 103 -4.97 -4.47 -8.79
C LEU A 103 -6.32 -3.81 -9.07
N THR A 104 -6.80 -3.89 -10.32
CA THR A 104 -8.09 -3.36 -10.74
C THR A 104 -9.22 -3.95 -9.88
N GLY A 105 -9.99 -3.07 -9.27
CA GLY A 105 -11.10 -3.44 -8.39
C GLY A 105 -10.90 -2.99 -6.95
N ALA A 106 -9.63 -2.86 -6.50
CA ALA A 106 -9.32 -2.27 -5.21
C ALA A 106 -9.85 -0.84 -5.10
N LYS A 107 -10.33 -0.50 -3.91
CA LYS A 107 -10.94 0.78 -3.53
C LYS A 107 -10.10 1.55 -2.53
N ALA A 108 -9.27 0.86 -1.77
CA ALA A 108 -8.36 1.48 -0.84
C ALA A 108 -7.06 0.69 -0.70
N VAL A 109 -6.01 1.37 -0.28
CA VAL A 109 -4.95 0.72 0.52
C VAL A 109 -5.15 1.13 1.95
N THR A 110 -5.27 0.15 2.84
CA THR A 110 -5.36 0.39 4.27
C THR A 110 -4.13 -0.13 4.98
N PHE A 111 -3.81 0.50 6.11
CA PHE A 111 -2.67 0.14 6.93
C PHE A 111 -2.84 0.67 8.35
N TRP A 112 -2.21 0.00 9.30
CA TRP A 112 -2.08 0.49 10.66
C TRP A 112 -0.74 1.18 10.84
N ALA A 113 -0.74 2.32 11.53
CA ALA A 113 0.49 3.03 11.84
C ALA A 113 0.44 3.66 13.23
N ARG A 114 1.60 3.73 13.87
CA ARG A 114 1.85 4.54 15.07
C ARG A 114 3.28 5.07 15.08
N GLY A 115 3.47 6.18 15.78
CA GLY A 115 4.78 6.66 16.19
C GLY A 115 5.24 6.02 17.50
N GLU A 116 6.54 6.11 17.79
CA GLU A 116 7.08 5.72 19.09
C GLU A 116 6.65 6.69 20.19
N LYS A 117 6.66 7.99 19.90
CA LYS A 117 6.34 9.06 20.86
C LYS A 117 4.97 9.69 20.60
N GLY A 118 4.48 9.60 19.37
CA GLY A 118 3.40 10.44 18.87
C GLY A 118 3.92 11.82 18.49
N GLY A 119 3.35 12.39 17.43
CA GLY A 119 3.80 13.67 16.84
C GLY A 119 4.80 13.52 15.70
N GLU A 120 5.31 12.31 15.43
CA GLU A 120 6.07 12.00 14.22
C GLU A 120 5.25 12.39 12.97
N VAL A 121 5.88 13.10 12.04
CA VAL A 121 5.21 13.61 10.83
C VAL A 121 5.73 12.87 9.61
N ILE A 122 4.84 12.11 8.97
CA ILE A 122 5.10 11.47 7.69
C ILE A 122 4.58 12.40 6.59
N ASN A 123 5.46 12.74 5.64
CA ASN A 123 5.12 13.67 4.57
C ASN A 123 4.08 13.07 3.63
N GLU A 124 4.22 11.78 3.32
CA GLU A 124 3.32 11.08 2.42
C GLU A 124 3.35 9.56 2.69
N PHE A 125 2.18 8.93 2.65
CA PHE A 125 2.01 7.51 2.35
C PHE A 125 1.40 7.38 0.96
N LYS A 126 1.94 6.50 0.11
CA LYS A 126 1.63 6.47 -1.32
C LYS A 126 1.66 5.06 -1.90
N ILE A 127 0.93 4.85 -2.99
CA ILE A 127 1.08 3.74 -3.93
C ILE A 127 1.36 4.28 -5.33
N GLY A 128 1.97 3.45 -6.18
CA GLY A 128 2.18 3.76 -7.60
C GLY A 128 3.10 4.96 -7.90
N GLY A 129 3.24 5.33 -9.17
CA GLY A 129 4.05 6.47 -9.60
C GLY A 129 5.55 6.21 -9.75
N ILE A 130 6.00 4.96 -9.73
CA ILE A 130 7.28 4.58 -10.33
C ILE A 130 7.17 4.78 -11.84
N THR A 131 8.10 5.51 -12.44
CA THR A 131 8.10 5.80 -13.89
C THR A 131 9.14 4.94 -14.62
N GLY A 132 8.92 4.65 -15.90
CA GLY A 132 9.88 3.94 -16.74
C GLY A 132 9.19 3.19 -17.89
N GLU A 133 9.91 2.27 -18.54
CA GLU A 133 9.34 1.38 -19.55
C GLU A 133 8.23 0.51 -18.96
N TYR A 134 8.42 0.07 -17.72
CA TYR A 134 7.49 -0.72 -16.91
C TYR A 134 7.05 0.11 -15.69
N GLY A 135 6.68 1.38 -15.93
CA GLY A 135 6.17 2.27 -14.90
C GLY A 135 4.76 1.91 -14.44
N ASP A 136 4.39 2.38 -13.26
CA ASP A 136 3.05 2.23 -12.71
C ASP A 136 2.03 3.00 -13.57
N SER A 137 0.83 2.43 -13.71
CA SER A 137 -0.26 3.02 -14.49
C SER A 137 -0.77 4.33 -13.89
N ASP A 138 -0.75 4.45 -12.56
CA ASP A 138 -1.15 5.66 -11.84
C ASP A 138 -0.52 5.69 -10.43
N SER A 139 -0.94 6.65 -9.60
CA SER A 139 -0.51 6.77 -8.21
C SER A 139 -1.56 7.46 -7.34
N ALA A 140 -1.56 7.14 -6.04
CA ALA A 140 -2.41 7.79 -5.04
C ALA A 140 -1.71 7.84 -3.68
N GLY A 141 -2.05 8.81 -2.85
CA GLY A 141 -1.45 8.95 -1.53
C GLY A 141 -2.21 9.87 -0.59
N ILE A 142 -1.79 9.86 0.68
CA ILE A 142 -2.24 10.77 1.72
C ILE A 142 -1.04 11.42 2.40
N GLY A 143 -1.20 12.67 2.83
CA GLY A 143 -0.15 13.37 3.54
C GLY A 143 -0.40 14.87 3.66
N PRO A 144 0.27 15.54 4.61
CA PRO A 144 1.08 14.95 5.68
C PRO A 144 0.21 14.25 6.73
N VAL A 145 0.75 13.23 7.37
CA VAL A 145 0.12 12.49 8.48
C VAL A 145 0.92 12.70 9.75
N VAL A 146 0.26 13.15 10.82
CA VAL A 146 0.84 13.23 12.17
C VAL A 146 0.41 11.99 12.93
N LEU A 147 1.37 11.12 13.26
CA LEU A 147 1.08 9.86 13.93
C LEU A 147 0.80 10.06 15.42
N THR A 148 -0.08 9.23 15.97
CA THR A 148 -0.21 9.06 17.42
C THR A 148 0.73 7.98 17.93
N ASN A 149 0.94 7.93 19.25
CA ASN A 149 1.63 6.80 19.89
C ASN A 149 0.75 5.55 20.03
N ASP A 150 -0.56 5.65 19.79
CA ASP A 150 -1.46 4.50 19.65
C ASP A 150 -1.63 4.08 18.18
N TRP A 151 -1.82 2.79 17.94
CA TRP A 151 -2.19 2.23 16.64
C TRP A 151 -3.47 2.85 16.09
N LYS A 152 -3.41 3.35 14.86
CA LYS A 152 -4.56 3.85 14.10
C LYS A 152 -4.57 3.29 12.69
N LYS A 153 -5.77 2.98 12.18
CA LYS A 153 -5.98 2.63 10.78
C LYS A 153 -5.99 3.90 9.93
N TYR A 154 -5.24 3.87 8.84
CA TYR A 154 -5.22 4.87 7.79
C TYR A 154 -5.66 4.24 6.47
N SER A 155 -6.10 5.07 5.54
CA SER A 155 -6.58 4.61 4.24
C SER A 155 -6.24 5.64 3.16
N VAL A 156 -5.68 5.14 2.05
CA VAL A 156 -5.54 5.87 0.78
C VAL A 156 -6.70 5.43 -0.10
N SER A 157 -7.56 6.36 -0.51
CA SER A 157 -8.62 6.08 -1.49
C SER A 157 -8.02 5.83 -2.87
N LEU A 158 -8.52 4.81 -3.57
CA LEU A 158 -8.14 4.45 -4.93
C LEU A 158 -9.26 4.73 -5.93
N ASP A 159 -10.24 5.57 -5.56
CA ASP A 159 -11.34 5.92 -6.45
C ASP A 159 -10.85 6.68 -7.68
N GLY A 160 -11.04 6.08 -8.86
CA GLY A 160 -10.64 6.67 -10.14
C GLY A 160 -9.16 6.51 -10.48
N VAL A 161 -8.40 5.78 -9.67
CA VAL A 161 -6.99 5.47 -9.92
C VAL A 161 -6.88 4.29 -10.90
N ASP A 162 -6.03 4.41 -11.92
CA ASP A 162 -5.74 3.28 -12.81
C ASP A 162 -4.76 2.32 -12.13
N LEU A 163 -5.26 1.15 -11.74
CA LEU A 163 -4.53 0.10 -11.03
C LEU A 163 -4.19 -1.10 -11.94
N SER A 164 -4.28 -0.93 -13.26
CA SER A 164 -4.03 -2.01 -14.21
C SER A 164 -2.59 -2.53 -14.19
N TYR A 165 -1.64 -1.73 -13.68
CA TYR A 165 -0.25 -2.13 -13.52
C TYR A 165 0.45 -1.38 -12.39
N ILE A 166 0.67 -2.04 -11.24
CA ILE A 166 1.35 -1.47 -10.06
C ILE A 166 2.55 -2.32 -9.64
N SER A 167 3.74 -1.78 -9.87
CA SER A 167 5.04 -2.29 -9.42
C SER A 167 5.50 -1.65 -8.11
N GLY A 168 5.07 -0.41 -7.84
CA GLY A 168 5.26 0.30 -6.59
C GLY A 168 4.07 0.12 -5.63
N GLY A 169 4.08 -0.95 -4.84
CA GLY A 169 2.95 -1.36 -4.00
C GLY A 169 2.65 -0.51 -2.77
N PHE A 170 3.66 0.09 -2.15
CA PHE A 170 3.48 1.01 -1.01
C PHE A 170 4.75 1.84 -0.81
N CYS A 171 4.60 3.05 -0.29
CA CYS A 171 5.68 3.98 -0.07
C CYS A 171 5.34 4.87 1.12
N TRP A 172 6.37 5.24 1.88
CA TRP A 172 6.29 6.38 2.76
C TRP A 172 7.51 7.28 2.55
N SER A 173 7.34 8.57 2.83
CA SER A 173 8.44 9.52 2.90
C SER A 173 8.29 10.48 4.07
N ALA A 174 9.41 10.94 4.61
CA ALA A 174 9.46 11.94 5.67
C ALA A 174 10.65 12.89 5.47
N SER A 175 10.54 14.09 6.03
CA SER A 175 11.61 15.09 5.99
C SER A 175 12.24 15.30 7.36
N ARG A 176 13.53 15.64 7.34
CA ARG A 176 14.27 16.13 8.51
C ARG A 176 13.67 17.43 9.04
N SER A 177 13.13 18.29 8.17
CA SER A 177 12.54 19.57 8.60
C SER A 177 11.34 19.37 9.53
N ASN A 178 10.55 18.33 9.31
CA ASN A 178 9.41 18.00 10.17
C ASN A 178 9.82 17.13 11.37
N ASN A 179 10.92 16.38 11.26
CA ASN A 179 11.42 15.46 12.28
C ASN A 179 12.92 15.71 12.56
N PRO A 180 13.30 16.87 13.16
CA PRO A 180 14.70 17.29 13.27
C PRO A 180 15.56 16.38 14.14
N GLU A 181 14.95 15.67 15.09
CA GLU A 181 15.59 14.71 16.01
C GLU A 181 15.47 13.26 15.52
N GLY A 182 14.97 13.05 14.30
CA GLY A 182 14.62 11.73 13.81
C GLY A 182 13.34 11.18 14.44
N PHE A 183 13.05 9.91 14.16
CA PHE A 183 11.86 9.25 14.68
C PHE A 183 11.98 7.73 14.67
N THR A 184 11.02 7.07 15.31
CA THR A 184 10.69 5.66 15.07
C THR A 184 9.19 5.55 14.82
N ILE A 185 8.80 4.79 13.81
CA ILE A 185 7.41 4.49 13.48
C ILE A 185 7.23 2.99 13.30
N TYR A 186 5.97 2.57 13.41
CA TYR A 186 5.55 1.20 13.24
C TYR A 186 4.42 1.14 12.22
N LEU A 187 4.47 0.13 11.36
CA LEU A 187 3.46 -0.16 10.35
C LEU A 187 3.02 -1.61 10.47
N ASP A 188 1.75 -1.88 10.24
CA ASP A 188 1.19 -3.23 10.26
C ASP A 188 -0.01 -3.35 9.30
N ASP A 189 -0.35 -4.58 8.89
CA ASP A 189 -1.51 -4.90 8.03
C ASP A 189 -1.70 -3.94 6.83
N ILE A 190 -0.72 -3.89 5.94
CA ILE A 190 -0.74 -3.06 4.72
C ILE A 190 -1.39 -3.88 3.59
N THR A 191 -2.62 -3.54 3.23
CA THR A 191 -3.45 -4.36 2.31
C THR A 191 -4.27 -3.48 1.36
N TYR A 192 -4.35 -3.90 0.11
CA TYR A 192 -5.34 -3.40 -0.85
C TYR A 192 -6.69 -4.07 -0.59
N GLU A 193 -7.77 -3.28 -0.54
CA GLU A 193 -9.15 -3.68 -0.26
C GLU A 193 -10.11 -3.13 -1.32
#